data_AF-A0A660NIV4-F1
#
_entry.id   AF-A0A660NIV4-F1
#
_cell.length_a   1.000
_cell.length_b   1.000
_cell.length_c   1.000
_cell.angle_alpha   90.00
_cell.angle_beta   90.00
_cell.angle_gamma   90.00
#
_symmetry.space_group_name_H-M   'P 1'
#
loop_
_entity.id
_entity.type
_entity.pdbx_description
1 polymer ?
#
loop_
_entity_poly.entity_id
_entity_poly.type
_entity_poly.pdbx_seq_one_letter_code
_entity_poly.pdbx_strand_id
1 'polypeptide(L)'
;MTAPYVPRTTPRTVPVAWWIASSTCPMALNQQARGRWIDPEAAEVSAETGIMDTLGLSLGDRLRFDVGGQTSEMTLVGARELKWDSMQVNFFMIGSPAVLASQPQNLITAFHVPAGKEGVVRRLSAAMPNLTIIDTGVIGAQIQSMIGQVVSAVQFLFLFTVAAGCVVLYAAMGSLRDERVAEVALMRALGASRRQLGLAQLVELSATGLLAGLMGAAGATVMGWQLARQVFDFAYQPSPWLLAGSILASTVFIVLAGGWNVWRLLDTPPLRALRGS
;
A
#
# COMPACT_ATOMS: atom_id res chain seq x y z
N MET A 1 21.71 34.56 4.85
CA MET A 1 20.60 35.51 4.72
C MET A 1 19.58 35.15 5.81
N THR A 2 19.70 35.78 6.98
CA THR A 2 18.84 35.52 8.14
C THR A 2 17.50 36.21 7.96
N ALA A 3 16.40 35.45 8.01
CA ALA A 3 15.05 36.00 7.94
C ALA A 3 14.83 37.03 9.07
N PRO A 4 14.18 38.18 8.80
CA PRO A 4 13.96 39.21 9.81
C PRO A 4 13.05 38.70 10.96
N TYR A 5 13.42 39.03 12.20
CA TYR A 5 12.64 38.73 13.40
C TYR A 5 11.34 39.55 13.40
N VAL A 6 10.20 38.89 13.14
CA VAL A 6 8.87 39.51 13.26
C VAL A 6 8.35 39.30 14.69
N PRO A 7 8.05 40.38 15.45
CA PRO A 7 7.50 40.25 16.80
C PRO A 7 6.19 39.47 16.78
N ARG A 8 5.98 38.55 17.74
CA ARG A 8 4.76 37.73 17.85
C ARG A 8 3.46 38.54 18.04
N THR A 9 3.56 39.83 18.33
CA THR A 9 2.43 40.75 18.47
C THR A 9 1.92 41.29 17.14
N THR A 10 2.67 41.16 16.05
CA THR A 10 2.25 41.61 14.72
C THR A 10 1.45 40.50 14.03
N PRO A 11 0.19 40.73 13.64
CA PRO A 11 -0.62 39.72 12.97
C PRO A 11 0.04 39.27 11.67
N ARG A 12 0.25 37.96 11.51
CA ARG A 12 0.73 37.40 10.25
C ARG A 12 -0.44 37.27 9.28
N THR A 13 -0.31 37.85 8.10
CA THR A 13 -1.35 37.80 7.06
C THR A 13 -1.28 36.46 6.33
N VAL A 14 -2.38 35.72 6.32
CA VAL A 14 -2.53 34.49 5.53
C VAL A 14 -3.42 34.84 4.34
N PRO A 15 -2.89 34.93 3.11
CA PRO A 15 -3.56 35.61 2.00
C PRO A 15 -4.69 34.80 1.34
N VAL A 16 -5.24 33.77 1.99
CA VAL A 16 -6.02 32.77 1.26
C VAL A 16 -7.28 32.25 1.99
N ALA A 17 -8.44 32.74 1.54
CA ALA A 17 -9.76 32.44 2.10
C ALA A 17 -10.24 30.98 1.94
N TRP A 18 -9.73 30.23 0.95
CA TRP A 18 -10.17 28.84 0.69
C TRP A 18 -9.57 27.79 1.64
N TRP A 19 -8.81 28.22 2.66
CA TRP A 19 -8.10 27.34 3.60
C TRP A 19 -8.85 27.16 4.92
N ILE A 20 -9.87 27.97 5.17
CA ILE A 20 -10.54 28.05 6.48
C ILE A 20 -11.98 27.52 6.40
N ALA A 21 -12.31 26.60 7.29
CA ALA A 21 -13.69 26.19 7.55
C ALA A 21 -14.11 26.56 8.95
N SER A 22 -15.43 26.56 9.19
CA SER A 22 -15.96 26.58 10.55
C SER A 22 -16.58 25.22 10.87
N SER A 23 -16.30 24.69 12.05
CA SER A 23 -16.91 23.44 12.52
C SER A 23 -17.09 23.45 14.02
N THR A 24 -18.30 23.13 14.48
CA THR A 24 -18.67 23.11 15.90
C THR A 24 -18.22 21.86 16.66
N CYS A 25 -17.83 20.79 15.94
CA CYS A 25 -17.46 19.51 16.53
C CYS A 25 -16.09 19.05 16.00
N PRO A 26 -15.21 18.45 16.82
CA PRO A 26 -14.05 17.74 16.32
C PRO A 26 -14.52 16.65 15.35
N MET A 27 -14.23 16.79 14.06
CA MET A 27 -14.51 15.71 13.12
C MET A 27 -13.75 14.47 13.60
N ALA A 28 -14.40 13.29 13.62
CA ALA A 28 -13.88 12.06 14.20
C ALA A 28 -12.51 11.59 13.67
N LEU A 29 -12.00 12.20 12.59
CA LEU A 29 -10.71 11.91 11.96
C LEU A 29 -9.65 13.01 12.15
N ASN A 30 -10.01 14.16 12.74
CA ASN A 30 -9.05 15.19 13.10
C ASN A 30 -8.39 14.82 14.43
N GLN A 31 -7.21 14.21 14.37
CA GLN A 31 -6.44 13.95 15.57
C GLN A 31 -5.77 15.25 16.02
N GLN A 32 -6.03 15.65 17.26
CA GLN A 32 -5.41 16.83 17.83
C GLN A 32 -3.98 16.50 18.24
N ALA A 33 -3.01 17.11 17.56
CA ALA A 33 -1.60 16.88 17.80
C ALA A 33 -1.10 17.74 18.96
N ARG A 34 -1.50 19.02 19.03
CA ARG A 34 -1.07 19.97 20.08
C ARG A 34 -2.16 21.00 20.39
N GLY A 35 -2.08 21.60 21.57
CA GLY A 35 -2.98 22.67 22.01
C GLY A 35 -4.37 22.14 22.40
N ARG A 36 -5.39 22.99 22.25
CA ARG A 36 -6.79 22.65 22.55
C ARG A 36 -7.69 22.80 21.31
N TRP A 37 -8.89 22.22 21.36
CA TRP A 37 -9.91 22.49 20.35
C TRP A 37 -10.39 23.94 20.46
N ILE A 38 -10.86 24.48 19.34
CA ILE A 38 -11.38 25.85 19.25
C ILE A 38 -12.63 26.01 20.09
N ASP A 39 -12.75 27.16 20.76
CA ASP A 39 -14.01 27.60 21.35
C ASP A 39 -14.87 28.24 20.24
N PRO A 40 -16.09 27.73 19.96
CA PRO A 40 -16.93 28.24 18.89
C PRO A 40 -17.31 29.73 19.00
N GLU A 41 -17.29 30.29 20.20
CA GLU A 41 -17.66 31.69 20.46
C GLU A 41 -16.46 32.64 20.53
N ALA A 42 -15.24 32.11 20.67
CA ALA A 42 -14.01 32.90 20.73
C ALA A 42 -13.42 33.18 19.34
N ALA A 43 -12.50 34.15 19.23
CA ALA A 43 -11.77 34.41 18.00
C ALA A 43 -10.54 33.49 17.85
N GLU A 44 -10.79 32.21 17.58
CA GLU A 44 -9.78 31.16 17.60
C GLU A 44 -9.69 30.41 16.27
N VAL A 45 -8.48 29.88 16.00
CA VAL A 45 -8.21 29.05 14.83
C VAL A 45 -7.36 27.85 15.19
N SER A 46 -7.59 26.74 14.52
CA SER A 46 -6.81 25.50 14.62
C SER A 46 -6.25 25.13 13.25
N ALA A 47 -4.93 24.97 13.15
CA ALA A 47 -4.24 24.73 11.88
C ALA A 47 -3.71 23.29 11.78
N GLU A 48 -3.44 22.82 10.57
CA GLU A 48 -2.71 21.58 10.34
C GLU A 48 -1.23 21.73 10.73
N THR A 49 -0.65 20.71 11.35
CA THR A 49 0.78 20.70 11.71
C THR A 49 1.69 20.99 10.50
N GLY A 50 1.42 20.40 9.33
CA GLY A 50 2.25 20.59 8.12
C GLY A 50 2.28 22.04 7.60
N ILE A 51 1.12 22.72 7.61
CA ILE A 51 1.07 24.14 7.21
C ILE A 51 1.68 25.04 8.28
N MET A 52 1.56 24.69 9.57
CA MET A 52 2.24 25.41 10.64
C MET A 52 3.75 25.37 10.48
N ASP A 53 4.32 24.20 10.20
CA ASP A 53 5.77 24.04 10.02
C ASP A 53 6.27 24.79 8.77
N THR A 54 5.52 24.72 7.66
CA THR A 54 5.85 25.41 6.40
C THR A 54 5.83 26.93 6.55
N LEU A 55 4.85 27.47 7.29
CA LEU A 55 4.69 28.90 7.54
C LEU A 55 5.42 29.39 8.82
N GLY A 56 6.08 28.50 9.54
CA GLY A 56 6.77 28.78 10.81
C GLY A 56 5.84 29.36 11.89
N LEU A 57 4.60 28.87 11.97
CA LEU A 57 3.58 29.31 12.92
C LEU A 57 3.70 28.56 14.25
N SER A 58 3.50 29.28 15.36
CA SER A 58 3.48 28.72 16.71
C SER A 58 2.11 28.89 17.36
N LEU A 59 1.77 27.98 18.27
CA LEU A 59 0.58 28.17 19.12
C LEU A 59 0.69 29.51 19.88
N GLY A 60 -0.41 30.27 19.87
CA GLY A 60 -0.50 31.62 20.41
C GLY A 60 -0.27 32.74 19.39
N ASP A 61 0.14 32.43 18.17
CA ASP A 61 0.28 33.44 17.12
C ASP A 61 -1.09 34.01 16.70
N ARG A 62 -1.11 35.32 16.41
CA ARG A 62 -2.29 36.00 15.85
C ARG A 62 -2.23 35.99 14.34
N LEU A 63 -3.24 35.42 13.72
CA LEU A 63 -3.38 35.29 12.27
C LEU A 63 -4.46 36.25 11.79
N ARG A 64 -4.16 37.00 10.73
CA ARG A 64 -5.12 37.84 10.03
C ARG A 64 -5.52 37.15 8.73
N PHE A 65 -6.80 36.86 8.60
CA PHE A 65 -7.42 36.27 7.42
C PHE A 65 -8.12 37.36 6.63
N ASP A 66 -7.97 37.35 5.31
CA ASP A 66 -8.77 38.15 4.39
C ASP A 66 -9.72 37.22 3.64
N VAL A 67 -11.03 37.39 3.88
CA VAL A 67 -12.09 36.61 3.24
C VAL A 67 -13.01 37.58 2.52
N GLY A 68 -12.93 37.58 1.19
CA GLY A 68 -13.76 38.43 0.35
C GLY A 68 -13.54 39.93 0.57
N GLY A 69 -12.33 40.36 0.99
CA GLY A 69 -12.00 41.75 1.30
C GLY A 69 -12.31 42.16 2.74
N GLN A 70 -12.88 41.27 3.56
CA GLN A 70 -13.07 41.50 4.99
C GLN A 70 -11.95 40.83 5.78
N THR A 71 -11.28 41.60 6.63
CA THR A 71 -10.21 41.07 7.47
C THR A 71 -10.75 40.62 8.83
N SER A 72 -10.28 39.47 9.30
CA SER A 72 -10.63 38.93 10.61
C SER A 72 -9.37 38.39 11.30
N GLU A 73 -9.21 38.70 12.58
CA GLU A 73 -8.07 38.25 13.37
C GLU A 73 -8.48 37.12 14.31
N MET A 74 -7.70 36.05 14.33
CA MET A 74 -7.91 34.90 15.20
C MET A 74 -6.58 34.46 15.84
N THR A 75 -6.67 33.86 17.02
CA THR A 75 -5.50 33.31 17.71
C THR A 75 -5.37 31.82 17.44
N LEU A 76 -4.17 31.36 17.07
CA LEU A 76 -3.88 29.95 16.82
C LEU A 76 -3.78 29.17 18.14
N VAL A 77 -4.78 28.33 18.45
CA VAL A 77 -4.90 27.62 19.75
C VAL A 77 -4.67 26.11 19.67
N GLY A 78 -4.73 25.54 18.47
CA GLY A 78 -4.63 24.11 18.24
C GLY A 78 -3.88 23.75 16.97
N ALA A 79 -3.23 22.59 17.00
CA ALA A 79 -2.61 21.95 15.85
C ALA A 79 -3.24 20.57 15.63
N ARG A 80 -3.59 20.25 14.39
CA ARG A 80 -4.23 18.99 13.99
C ARG A 80 -3.37 18.24 13.00
N GLU A 81 -3.42 16.92 13.08
CA GLU A 81 -2.88 16.04 12.06
C GLU A 81 -4.00 15.60 11.13
N LEU A 82 -3.80 15.81 9.82
CA LEU A 82 -4.82 15.57 8.80
C LEU A 82 -4.44 14.37 7.95
N LYS A 83 -5.44 13.50 7.73
CA LYS A 83 -5.35 12.34 6.84
C LYS A 83 -5.96 12.69 5.48
N TRP A 84 -5.16 13.28 4.61
CA TRP A 84 -5.58 13.67 3.24
C TRP A 84 -5.96 12.48 2.35
N ASP A 85 -5.53 11.28 2.72
CA ASP A 85 -5.89 9.99 2.10
C ASP A 85 -7.33 9.54 2.40
N SER A 86 -8.00 10.13 3.40
CA SER A 86 -9.35 9.73 3.82
C SER A 86 -10.47 10.05 2.83
N MET A 87 -10.19 10.79 1.76
CA MET A 87 -11.16 11.32 0.79
C MET A 87 -12.30 12.14 1.43
N GLN A 88 -12.13 12.57 2.67
CA GLN A 88 -13.05 13.46 3.36
C GLN A 88 -12.63 14.92 3.16
N VAL A 89 -13.61 15.81 3.25
CA VAL A 89 -13.39 17.24 3.13
C VAL A 89 -12.64 17.71 4.38
N ASN A 90 -11.37 18.07 4.19
CA ASN A 90 -10.50 18.58 5.24
C ASN A 90 -10.02 19.99 4.88
N PHE A 91 -9.73 20.79 5.91
CA PHE A 91 -9.27 22.16 5.76
C PHE A 91 -7.99 22.38 6.56
N PHE A 92 -7.05 23.11 5.97
CA PHE A 92 -5.78 23.46 6.60
C PHE A 92 -5.95 24.30 7.86
N MET A 93 -7.00 25.11 7.93
CA MET A 93 -7.35 25.90 9.10
C MET A 93 -8.84 25.74 9.40
N ILE A 94 -9.19 25.70 10.68
CA ILE A 94 -10.58 25.70 11.14
C ILE A 94 -10.71 26.85 12.13
N GLY A 95 -11.53 27.83 11.79
CA GLY A 95 -11.83 29.00 12.61
C GLY A 95 -13.14 28.83 13.37
N SER A 96 -13.29 29.59 14.45
CA SER A 96 -14.52 29.63 15.23
C SER A 96 -15.70 30.20 14.42
N PRO A 97 -16.89 29.56 14.46
CA PRO A 97 -18.06 30.01 13.71
C PRO A 97 -18.47 31.46 13.98
N ALA A 98 -18.32 31.96 15.21
CA ALA A 98 -18.74 33.32 15.59
C ALA A 98 -18.07 34.42 14.75
N VAL A 99 -16.80 34.23 14.37
CA VAL A 99 -16.04 35.21 13.57
C VAL A 99 -16.31 35.06 12.07
N LEU A 100 -16.68 33.85 11.61
CA LEU A 100 -16.90 33.55 10.18
C LEU A 100 -18.37 33.65 9.75
N ALA A 101 -19.30 33.82 10.69
CA ALA A 101 -20.75 33.85 10.43
C ALA A 101 -21.19 35.03 9.53
N SER A 102 -20.50 36.16 9.58
CA SER A 102 -20.83 37.36 8.79
C SER A 102 -20.19 37.37 7.39
N GLN A 103 -19.35 36.39 7.07
CA GLN A 103 -18.62 36.33 5.81
C GLN A 103 -19.39 35.51 4.76
N PRO A 104 -19.12 35.69 3.46
CA PRO A 104 -19.69 34.83 2.42
C PRO A 104 -19.27 33.37 2.62
N GLN A 105 -20.24 32.45 2.72
CA GLN A 105 -19.99 31.03 3.00
C GLN A 105 -20.39 30.13 1.83
N ASN A 106 -19.54 29.16 1.52
CA ASN A 106 -19.88 28.00 0.70
C ASN A 106 -19.95 26.77 1.61
N LEU A 107 -21.04 26.02 1.51
CA LEU A 107 -21.22 24.78 2.27
C LEU A 107 -20.72 23.61 1.43
N ILE A 108 -19.80 22.83 2.00
CA ILE A 108 -19.26 21.62 1.38
C ILE A 108 -19.46 20.47 2.35
N THR A 109 -19.91 19.34 1.83
CA THR A 109 -20.08 18.10 2.59
C THR A 109 -19.67 16.90 1.75
N ALA A 110 -19.30 15.81 2.41
CA ALA A 110 -19.06 14.52 1.79
C ALA A 110 -19.97 13.49 2.44
N PHE A 111 -20.50 12.58 1.62
CA PHE A 111 -21.27 11.43 2.08
C PHE A 111 -20.92 10.21 1.25
N HIS A 112 -20.95 9.05 1.88
CA HIS A 112 -20.72 7.78 1.19
C HIS A 112 -22.03 7.26 0.61
N VAL A 113 -22.03 6.91 -0.68
CA VAL A 113 -23.15 6.23 -1.34
C VAL A 113 -22.81 4.74 -1.42
N PRO A 114 -23.58 3.86 -0.73
CA PRO A 114 -23.41 2.42 -0.87
C PRO A 114 -23.65 1.97 -2.31
N ALA A 115 -22.94 0.92 -2.73
CA ALA A 115 -23.09 0.33 -4.07
C ALA A 115 -24.57 0.00 -4.38
N GLY A 116 -25.00 0.30 -5.61
CA GLY A 116 -26.38 0.06 -6.06
C GLY A 116 -27.40 1.13 -5.64
N LYS A 117 -26.99 2.18 -4.92
CA LYS A 117 -27.83 3.34 -4.57
C LYS A 117 -27.48 4.62 -5.34
N GLU A 118 -26.79 4.51 -6.47
CA GLU A 118 -26.34 5.66 -7.29
C GLU A 118 -27.50 6.59 -7.72
N GLY A 119 -28.72 6.06 -7.85
CA GLY A 119 -29.91 6.86 -8.17
C GLY A 119 -30.24 7.96 -7.15
N VAL A 120 -29.68 7.90 -5.94
CA VAL A 120 -29.78 8.98 -4.93
C VAL A 120 -29.13 10.27 -5.45
N VAL A 121 -27.96 10.19 -6.08
CA VAL A 121 -27.23 11.35 -6.61
C VAL A 121 -28.06 12.07 -7.67
N ARG A 122 -28.67 11.30 -8.58
CA ARG A 122 -29.54 11.83 -9.63
C ARG A 122 -30.78 12.54 -9.06
N ARG A 123 -31.41 11.98 -8.03
CA ARG A 123 -32.57 12.61 -7.37
C ARG A 123 -32.17 13.89 -6.64
N LEU A 124 -31.01 13.90 -6.00
CA LEU A 124 -30.50 15.06 -5.27
C LEU A 124 -30.17 16.21 -6.21
N SER A 125 -29.52 15.93 -7.34
CA SER A 125 -29.23 16.93 -8.38
C SER A 125 -30.51 17.51 -9.00
N ALA A 126 -31.55 16.69 -9.18
CA ALA A 126 -32.84 17.16 -9.68
C ALA A 126 -33.61 18.04 -8.66
N ALA A 127 -33.49 17.74 -7.37
CA ALA A 127 -34.16 18.49 -6.31
C ALA A 127 -33.44 19.79 -5.92
N MET A 128 -32.12 19.86 -6.10
CA MET A 128 -31.26 20.98 -5.73
C MET A 128 -30.33 21.37 -6.89
N PRO A 129 -30.80 22.21 -7.84
CA PRO A 129 -30.02 22.56 -9.04
C PRO A 129 -28.79 23.44 -8.76
N ASN A 130 -28.71 24.06 -7.58
CA ASN A 130 -27.55 24.81 -7.09
C ASN A 130 -26.51 23.93 -6.38
N LEU A 131 -26.72 22.61 -6.29
CA LEU A 131 -25.79 21.67 -5.68
C LEU A 131 -24.82 21.11 -6.72
N THR A 132 -23.52 21.38 -6.56
CA THR A 132 -22.47 20.72 -7.34
C THR A 132 -22.06 19.43 -6.63
N ILE A 133 -22.29 18.28 -7.28
CA ILE A 133 -21.86 16.97 -6.77
C ILE A 133 -20.63 16.53 -7.56
N ILE A 134 -19.56 16.18 -6.84
CA ILE A 134 -18.30 15.68 -7.42
C ILE A 134 -18.15 14.22 -7.01
N ASP A 135 -18.15 13.32 -7.99
CA ASP A 135 -17.92 11.89 -7.76
C ASP A 135 -16.43 11.59 -7.72
N THR A 136 -15.90 11.43 -6.50
CA THR A 136 -14.50 11.06 -6.26
C THR A 136 -14.25 9.56 -6.50
N GLY A 137 -15.30 8.73 -6.55
CA GLY A 137 -15.21 7.29 -6.80
C GLY A 137 -14.73 6.98 -8.21
N VAL A 138 -15.18 7.75 -9.22
CA VAL A 138 -14.73 7.59 -10.61
C VAL A 138 -13.23 7.85 -10.75
N ILE A 139 -12.74 8.92 -10.11
CA ILE A 139 -11.31 9.27 -10.12
C ILE A 139 -10.50 8.18 -9.40
N GLY A 140 -10.97 7.72 -8.24
CA GLY A 140 -10.33 6.64 -7.50
C GLY A 140 -10.27 5.33 -8.31
N ALA A 141 -11.36 4.95 -8.98
CA ALA A 141 -11.41 3.76 -9.83
C ALA A 141 -10.44 3.87 -11.02
N GLN A 142 -10.33 5.06 -11.62
CA GLN A 142 -9.38 5.30 -12.70
C GLN A 142 -7.93 5.13 -12.23
N ILE A 143 -7.58 5.67 -11.06
CA ILE A 143 -6.24 5.51 -10.48
C ILE A 143 -5.96 4.03 -10.17
N GLN A 144 -6.92 3.31 -9.57
CA GLN A 144 -6.78 1.88 -9.31
C GLN A 144 -6.58 1.07 -10.60
N SER A 145 -7.29 1.42 -11.68
CA SER A 145 -7.11 0.80 -13.00
C SER A 145 -5.71 1.03 -13.55
N MET A 146 -5.19 2.26 -13.47
CA MET A 146 -3.82 2.59 -13.89
C MET A 146 -2.78 1.80 -13.09
N ILE A 147 -2.93 1.72 -11.76
CA ILE A 147 -2.06 0.90 -10.90
C ILE A 147 -2.14 -0.57 -11.31
N GLY A 148 -3.34 -1.08 -11.58
CA GLY A 148 -3.56 -2.44 -12.05
C GLY A 148 -2.85 -2.73 -13.39
N GLN A 149 -2.87 -1.78 -14.32
CA GLN A 149 -2.13 -1.89 -15.59
C GLN A 149 -0.62 -1.96 -15.37
N VAL A 150 -0.06 -1.13 -14.50
CA VAL A 150 1.36 -1.17 -14.15
C VAL A 150 1.72 -2.50 -13.49
N VAL A 151 0.92 -2.96 -12.53
CA VAL A 151 1.10 -4.27 -11.88
C VAL A 151 1.07 -5.40 -12.92
N SER A 152 0.15 -5.33 -13.88
CA SER A 152 0.02 -6.35 -14.93
C SER A 152 1.23 -6.36 -15.87
N ALA A 153 1.76 -5.19 -16.23
CA ALA A 153 2.99 -5.08 -17.02
C ALA A 153 4.20 -5.65 -16.29
N VAL A 154 4.34 -5.37 -14.99
CA VAL A 154 5.41 -5.94 -14.15
C VAL A 154 5.25 -7.46 -14.00
N GLN A 155 4.04 -7.97 -13.81
CA GLN A 155 3.76 -9.40 -13.77
C GLN A 155 4.12 -10.10 -15.09
N PHE A 156 3.87 -9.44 -16.23
CA PHE A 156 4.29 -9.95 -17.53
C PHE A 156 5.82 -10.05 -17.64
N LEU A 157 6.56 -9.06 -17.15
CA LEU A 157 8.03 -9.13 -17.07
C LEU A 157 8.51 -10.22 -16.12
N PHE A 158 7.83 -10.38 -14.98
CA PHE A 158 8.11 -11.45 -14.02
C PHE A 158 7.97 -12.84 -14.64
N LEU A 159 7.03 -13.05 -15.56
CA LEU A 159 6.87 -14.32 -16.27
C LEU A 159 8.14 -14.73 -17.03
N PHE A 160 8.85 -13.78 -17.65
CA PHE A 160 10.14 -14.08 -18.31
C PHE A 160 11.22 -14.47 -17.30
N THR A 161 11.21 -13.86 -16.10
CA THR A 161 12.14 -14.22 -15.02
C THR A 161 11.88 -15.64 -14.53
N VAL A 162 10.60 -15.99 -14.35
CA VAL A 162 10.20 -17.36 -14.02
C VAL A 162 10.61 -18.32 -15.14
N ALA A 163 10.36 -17.99 -16.41
CA ALA A 163 10.75 -18.81 -17.55
C ALA A 163 12.27 -19.03 -17.61
N ALA A 164 13.07 -17.99 -17.39
CA ALA A 164 14.52 -18.10 -17.28
C ALA A 164 14.93 -19.02 -16.12
N GLY A 165 14.27 -18.91 -14.96
CA GLY A 165 14.43 -19.82 -13.83
C GLY A 165 14.12 -21.27 -14.19
N CYS A 166 13.07 -21.53 -14.99
CA CYS A 166 12.74 -22.87 -15.50
C CYS A 166 13.86 -23.43 -16.38
N VAL A 167 14.43 -22.60 -17.27
CA VAL A 167 15.54 -23.00 -18.15
C VAL A 167 16.78 -23.34 -17.33
N VAL A 168 17.11 -22.51 -16.33
CA VAL A 168 18.24 -22.77 -15.41
C VAL A 168 18.02 -24.06 -14.63
N LEU A 169 16.82 -24.28 -14.11
CA LEU A 169 16.46 -25.51 -13.41
C LEU A 169 16.62 -26.74 -14.32
N TYR A 170 16.13 -26.65 -15.56
CA TYR A 170 16.25 -27.72 -16.55
C TYR A 170 17.71 -28.05 -16.87
N ALA A 171 18.54 -27.02 -17.08
CA ALA A 171 19.97 -27.18 -17.35
C ALA A 171 20.70 -27.81 -16.15
N ALA A 172 20.41 -27.35 -14.93
CA ALA A 172 21.00 -27.89 -13.70
C ALA A 172 20.66 -29.37 -13.51
N MET A 173 19.40 -29.76 -13.76
CA MET A 173 18.99 -31.17 -13.69
C MET A 173 19.67 -32.04 -14.74
N GLY A 174 19.86 -31.50 -15.96
CA GLY A 174 20.60 -32.20 -17.02
C GLY A 174 22.05 -32.49 -16.61
N SER A 175 22.71 -31.53 -15.96
CA SER A 175 24.11 -31.66 -15.52
C SER A 175 24.31 -32.69 -14.40
N LEU A 176 23.29 -32.96 -13.57
CA LEU A 176 23.37 -33.89 -12.43
C LEU A 176 22.89 -35.30 -12.76
N ARG A 177 22.46 -35.55 -14.01
CA ARG A 177 21.79 -36.79 -14.40
C ARG A 177 22.67 -38.02 -14.28
N ASP A 178 23.92 -37.93 -14.76
CA ASP A 178 24.82 -39.09 -14.80
C ASP A 178 25.26 -39.51 -13.39
N GLU A 179 25.51 -38.54 -12.52
CA GLU A 179 25.86 -38.78 -11.11
C GLU A 179 24.69 -39.40 -10.34
N ARG A 180 23.46 -38.90 -10.55
CA ARG A 180 22.23 -39.48 -10.00
C ARG A 180 21.99 -40.91 -10.47
N VAL A 181 22.28 -41.23 -11.74
CA VAL A 181 22.14 -42.59 -12.28
C VAL A 181 23.09 -43.55 -11.57
N ALA A 182 24.34 -43.14 -11.34
CA ALA A 182 25.33 -43.95 -10.63
C ALA A 182 24.90 -44.21 -9.17
N GLU A 183 24.44 -43.18 -8.47
CA GLU A 183 23.94 -43.26 -7.08
C GLU A 183 22.73 -44.21 -6.98
N VAL A 184 21.76 -44.07 -7.89
CA VAL A 184 20.57 -44.93 -7.97
C VAL A 184 20.95 -46.38 -8.28
N ALA A 185 21.90 -46.61 -9.18
CA ALA A 185 22.38 -47.96 -9.50
C ALA A 185 23.05 -48.62 -8.29
N LEU A 186 23.87 -47.88 -7.53
CA LEU A 186 24.50 -48.35 -6.30
C LEU A 186 23.45 -48.70 -5.24
N MET A 187 22.47 -47.83 -4.99
CA MET A 187 21.38 -48.09 -4.04
C MET A 187 20.56 -49.33 -4.43
N ARG A 188 20.31 -49.55 -5.72
CA ARG A 188 19.62 -50.76 -6.21
C ARG A 188 20.47 -52.02 -6.05
N ALA A 189 21.78 -51.93 -6.21
CA ALA A 189 22.69 -53.05 -5.93
C ALA A 189 22.69 -53.43 -4.45
N LEU A 190 22.50 -52.46 -3.55
CA LEU A 190 22.32 -52.67 -2.11
C LEU A 190 20.92 -53.17 -1.71
N GLY A 191 20.02 -53.39 -2.66
CA GLY A 191 18.69 -53.97 -2.43
C GLY A 191 17.55 -52.96 -2.25
N ALA A 192 17.77 -51.66 -2.51
CA ALA A 192 16.72 -50.67 -2.40
C ALA A 192 15.62 -50.86 -3.47
N SER A 193 14.36 -50.81 -3.04
CA SER A 193 13.19 -50.95 -3.91
C SER A 193 12.91 -49.69 -4.73
N ARG A 194 12.27 -49.83 -5.90
CA ARG A 194 11.83 -48.69 -6.74
C ARG A 194 11.00 -47.67 -5.97
N ARG A 195 10.16 -48.14 -5.03
CA ARG A 195 9.28 -47.27 -4.21
C ARG A 195 10.08 -46.46 -3.19
N GLN A 196 11.10 -47.04 -2.56
CA GLN A 196 11.98 -46.33 -1.64
C GLN A 196 12.75 -45.22 -2.35
N LEU A 197 13.29 -45.50 -3.53
CA LEU A 197 13.97 -44.47 -4.34
C LEU A 197 13.03 -43.34 -4.77
N GLY A 198 11.81 -43.67 -5.22
CA GLY A 198 10.82 -42.66 -5.60
C GLY A 198 10.40 -41.76 -4.44
N LEU A 199 10.20 -42.33 -3.24
CA LEU A 199 9.89 -41.56 -2.03
C LEU A 199 11.05 -40.69 -1.59
N ALA A 200 12.28 -41.21 -1.60
CA ALA A 200 13.47 -40.43 -1.26
C ALA A 200 13.60 -39.19 -2.16
N GLN A 201 13.44 -39.37 -3.48
CA GLN A 201 13.48 -38.26 -4.43
C GLN A 201 12.35 -37.24 -4.20
N LEU A 202 11.13 -37.71 -3.95
CA LEU A 202 9.99 -36.83 -3.68
C LEU A 202 10.24 -35.99 -2.43
N VAL A 203 10.81 -36.57 -1.37
CA VAL A 203 11.16 -35.85 -0.15
C VAL A 203 12.23 -34.80 -0.43
N GLU A 204 13.27 -35.14 -1.19
CA GLU A 204 14.35 -34.20 -1.53
C GLU A 204 13.86 -33.01 -2.37
N LEU A 205 13.04 -33.28 -3.41
CA LEU A 205 12.44 -32.24 -4.24
C LEU A 205 11.45 -31.38 -3.44
N SER A 206 10.67 -32.01 -2.56
CA SER A 206 9.73 -31.28 -1.69
C SER A 206 10.46 -30.40 -0.69
N ALA A 207 11.55 -30.89 -0.09
CA ALA A 207 12.37 -30.10 0.83
C ALA A 207 13.04 -28.91 0.12
N THR A 208 13.61 -29.15 -1.06
CA THR A 208 14.21 -28.09 -1.89
C THR A 208 13.16 -27.06 -2.31
N GLY A 209 11.98 -27.50 -2.71
CA GLY A 209 10.87 -26.64 -3.09
C GLY A 209 10.30 -25.83 -1.92
N LEU A 210 10.21 -26.43 -0.75
CA LEU A 210 9.82 -25.76 0.49
C LEU A 210 10.83 -24.67 0.85
N LEU A 211 12.13 -24.98 0.82
CA LEU A 211 13.20 -24.02 1.11
C LEU A 211 13.20 -22.86 0.11
N ALA A 212 13.10 -23.14 -1.19
CA ALA A 212 13.02 -22.12 -2.23
C ALA A 212 11.79 -21.22 -2.03
N GLY A 213 10.62 -21.83 -1.76
CA GLY A 213 9.40 -21.11 -1.46
C GLY A 213 9.51 -20.23 -0.22
N LEU A 214 10.10 -20.74 0.87
CA LEU A 214 10.34 -19.97 2.09
C LEU A 214 11.27 -18.79 1.86
N MET A 215 12.38 -18.99 1.13
CA MET A 215 13.32 -17.92 0.80
C MET A 215 12.67 -16.85 -0.08
N GLY A 216 11.89 -17.27 -1.10
CA GLY A 216 11.15 -16.36 -1.96
C GLY A 216 10.09 -15.57 -1.19
N ALA A 217 9.30 -16.24 -0.36
CA ALA A 217 8.27 -15.62 0.47
C ALA A 217 8.86 -14.65 1.50
N ALA A 218 9.96 -15.02 2.15
CA ALA A 218 10.68 -14.15 3.08
C ALA A 218 11.24 -12.91 2.37
N GLY A 219 11.91 -13.09 1.22
CA GLY A 219 12.44 -11.98 0.42
C GLY A 219 11.34 -11.03 -0.04
N ALA A 220 10.23 -11.54 -0.55
CA ALA A 220 9.08 -10.74 -0.97
C ALA A 220 8.45 -9.98 0.21
N THR A 221 8.34 -10.62 1.38
CA THR A 221 7.80 -9.98 2.61
C THR A 221 8.70 -8.86 3.09
N VAL A 222 10.02 -9.09 3.14
CA VAL A 222 11.00 -8.08 3.57
C VAL A 222 11.02 -6.90 2.61
N MET A 223 11.06 -7.14 1.29
CA MET A 223 11.00 -6.07 0.30
C MET A 223 9.67 -5.32 0.36
N GLY A 224 8.55 -6.03 0.48
CA GLY A 224 7.22 -5.42 0.61
C GLY A 224 7.11 -4.55 1.86
N TRP A 225 7.62 -5.02 2.99
CA TRP A 225 7.67 -4.26 4.24
C TRP A 225 8.56 -3.02 4.13
N GLN A 226 9.74 -3.15 3.51
CA GLN A 226 10.66 -2.03 3.30
C GLN A 226 10.02 -0.93 2.44
N LEU A 227 9.38 -1.31 1.33
CA LEU A 227 8.70 -0.37 0.43
C LEU A 227 7.52 0.30 1.14
N ALA A 228 6.69 -0.48 1.84
CA ALA A 228 5.55 0.06 2.58
C ALA A 228 5.96 1.09 3.64
N ARG A 229 7.06 0.85 4.35
CA ARG A 229 7.55 1.75 5.40
C ARG A 229 8.33 2.95 4.88
N GLN A 230 9.16 2.78 3.85
CA GLN A 230 10.09 3.85 3.40
C GLN A 230 9.53 4.70 2.26
N VAL A 231 8.66 4.13 1.42
CA VAL A 231 8.17 4.80 0.20
C VAL A 231 6.73 5.25 0.38
N PHE A 232 5.89 4.43 1.00
CA PHE A 232 4.43 4.65 1.00
C PHE A 232 3.81 4.97 2.36
N ASP A 233 4.58 4.88 3.45
CA ASP A 233 4.20 5.20 4.82
C ASP A 233 2.89 4.55 5.32
N PHE A 234 2.62 3.30 4.91
CA PHE A 234 1.46 2.53 5.37
C PHE A 234 1.84 1.23 6.09
N ALA A 235 0.94 0.75 6.95
CA ALA A 235 1.12 -0.50 7.67
C ALA A 235 1.05 -1.71 6.73
N TYR A 236 2.19 -2.34 6.46
CA TYR A 236 2.26 -3.56 5.66
C TYR A 236 1.63 -4.74 6.41
N GLN A 237 0.59 -5.34 5.83
CA GLN A 237 -0.03 -6.56 6.34
C GLN A 237 0.12 -7.67 5.30
N PRO A 238 1.14 -8.53 5.41
CA PRO A 238 1.30 -9.63 4.48
C PRO A 238 0.13 -10.60 4.63
N SER A 239 -0.53 -10.94 3.51
CA SER A 239 -1.61 -11.93 3.50
C SER A 239 -1.03 -13.32 3.75
N PRO A 240 -1.42 -14.01 4.85
CA PRO A 240 -0.91 -15.35 5.15
C PRO A 240 -1.23 -16.37 4.05
N TRP A 241 -2.37 -16.18 3.38
CA TRP A 241 -2.79 -17.04 2.27
C TRP A 241 -1.87 -16.91 1.05
N LEU A 242 -1.45 -15.69 0.70
CA LEU A 242 -0.51 -15.48 -0.41
C LEU A 242 0.87 -16.07 -0.10
N LEU A 243 1.33 -15.93 1.15
CA LEU A 243 2.60 -16.53 1.59
C LEU A 243 2.54 -18.06 1.51
N ALA A 244 1.55 -18.67 2.16
CA ALA A 244 1.36 -20.12 2.13
C ALA A 244 1.17 -20.62 0.68
N GLY A 245 0.37 -19.91 -0.11
CA GLY A 245 0.15 -20.20 -1.53
C GLY A 245 1.43 -20.15 -2.35
N SER A 246 2.31 -19.17 -2.14
CA SER A 246 3.58 -19.06 -2.85
C SER A 246 4.56 -20.19 -2.51
N ILE A 247 4.63 -20.57 -1.23
CA ILE A 247 5.48 -21.67 -0.76
C ILE A 247 5.01 -23.00 -1.33
N LEU A 248 3.70 -23.26 -1.26
CA LEU A 248 3.08 -24.46 -1.82
C LEU A 248 3.24 -24.50 -3.34
N ALA A 249 2.99 -23.39 -4.03
CA ALA A 249 3.16 -23.30 -5.48
C ALA A 249 4.62 -23.60 -5.89
N SER A 250 5.60 -23.04 -5.18
CA SER A 250 7.03 -23.31 -5.43
C SER A 250 7.38 -24.78 -5.21
N THR A 251 6.85 -25.38 -4.15
CA THR A 251 7.07 -26.79 -3.83
C THR A 251 6.49 -27.69 -4.90
N VAL A 252 5.22 -27.48 -5.27
CA VAL A 252 4.55 -28.24 -6.32
C VAL A 252 5.27 -28.06 -7.66
N PHE A 253 5.68 -26.84 -7.99
CA PHE A 253 6.40 -26.54 -9.23
C PHE A 253 7.71 -27.33 -9.34
N ILE A 254 8.54 -27.32 -8.28
CA ILE A 254 9.81 -28.05 -8.26
C ILE A 254 9.59 -29.57 -8.27
N VAL A 255 8.60 -30.07 -7.54
CA VAL A 255 8.25 -31.50 -7.54
C VAL A 255 7.77 -31.95 -8.91
N LEU A 256 6.96 -31.17 -9.62
CA LEU A 256 6.50 -31.50 -10.97
C LEU A 256 7.63 -31.46 -11.99
N ALA A 257 8.43 -30.38 -11.99
CA ALA A 257 9.57 -30.23 -12.90
C ALA A 257 10.64 -31.32 -12.68
N GLY A 258 10.95 -31.62 -11.42
CA GLY A 258 11.95 -32.63 -11.06
C GLY A 258 11.43 -34.07 -11.17
N GLY A 259 10.21 -34.32 -10.74
CA GLY A 259 9.58 -35.64 -10.74
C GLY A 259 9.40 -36.22 -12.14
N TRP A 260 9.06 -35.38 -13.13
CA TRP A 260 8.92 -35.80 -14.52
C TRP A 260 10.21 -36.40 -15.10
N ASN A 261 11.37 -35.83 -14.76
CA ASN A 261 12.67 -36.33 -15.21
C ASN A 261 13.06 -37.65 -14.52
N VAL A 262 12.73 -37.81 -13.23
CA VAL A 262 13.10 -39.00 -12.46
C VAL A 262 12.24 -40.21 -12.81
N TRP A 263 10.96 -40.02 -13.15
CA TRP A 263 10.12 -41.11 -13.66
C TRP A 263 10.72 -41.76 -14.91
N ARG A 264 11.32 -40.96 -15.81
CA ARG A 264 12.06 -41.49 -16.97
C ARG A 264 13.37 -42.22 -16.60
N LEU A 265 14.01 -41.85 -15.50
CA LEU A 265 15.24 -42.50 -15.02
C LEU A 265 14.97 -43.86 -14.37
N LEU A 266 13.89 -43.99 -13.60
CA LEU A 266 13.52 -45.23 -12.90
C LEU A 266 13.12 -46.38 -13.84
N ASP A 267 12.76 -46.06 -15.08
CA ASP A 267 12.47 -47.02 -16.15
C ASP A 267 13.71 -47.47 -16.93
N THR A 268 14.89 -46.91 -16.65
CA THR A 268 16.13 -47.36 -17.28
C THR A 268 16.56 -48.71 -16.67
N PRO A 269 16.73 -49.78 -17.48
CA PRO A 269 17.16 -51.07 -16.96
C PRO A 269 18.58 -50.96 -16.37
N PRO A 270 18.83 -51.50 -15.15
CA PRO A 270 20.11 -51.36 -14.43
C PRO A 270 21.32 -51.93 -15.20
N LEU A 271 21.09 -52.88 -16.10
CA LEU A 271 22.13 -53.48 -16.96
C LEU A 271 22.70 -52.50 -18.01
N ARG A 272 21.99 -51.42 -18.38
CA ARG A 272 22.52 -50.38 -19.29
C ARG A 272 23.37 -49.33 -18.56
N ALA A 273 23.16 -49.14 -17.25
CA ALA A 273 23.95 -48.19 -16.46
C ALA A 273 25.35 -48.74 -16.12
N LEU A 274 25.48 -50.06 -15.96
CA LEU A 274 26.75 -50.73 -15.58
C LEU A 274 27.66 -51.11 -16.75
N ARG A 275 27.16 -51.12 -17.99
CA ARG A 275 27.98 -51.55 -19.16
C ARG A 275 28.78 -50.44 -19.84
N GLY A 276 28.60 -49.19 -19.42
CA GLY A 276 29.23 -48.05 -20.08
C GLY A 276 28.73 -47.88 -21.52
N SER A 277 28.53 -46.63 -21.92
CA SER A 277 28.73 -46.25 -23.32
C SER A 277 30.22 -46.07 -23.55
#